data_AF-A0A0M0JPX6-F1
#
_entry.id   AF-A0A0M0JPX6-F1
#
_cell.length_a   1.000
_cell.length_b   1.000
_cell.length_c   1.000
_cell.angle_alpha   90.00
_cell.angle_beta   90.00
_cell.angle_gamma   90.00
#
_symmetry.space_group_name_H-M   'P 1'
#
loop_
_entity.id
_entity.type
_entity.pdbx_description
1 polymer ?
#
loop_
_entity_poly.entity_id
_entity_poly.type
_entity_poly.pdbx_seq_one_letter_code
_entity_poly.pdbx_strand_id
1 'polypeptide(L)'
;MRLPPPFSRRQALLRALVGLTAGRLSLEGARPAHAAYTVVSTGSISELRPKLADVAKKLGDKTFEEEPYLFGEKAQLEFDIQSLEKNKAYAQQMSADVAAGMRSFYQSMRIGVPDMDKAVTFWTKGCGALVLDTKLVNGVNVTRIGFGPQSIRRDDGAKFALEMVEGPSTSFETGGVLQYVQLAIPIFRLSQVMKNGGDIQSAYGWTQLTAPGGLPLRVHIDESRRDPFEFVALRTSSLKSSVAHYESLGLRKVDEKSGRKVELSINKNTIFENSDAYEPDREVGSILMSYGDKKAETGVLLLPPLKGAKLITGSNGAAADPMPPVMSFVGAPAIVDRPGPDGVLSVFTPIEEFEASLVKTA
;
A
#
# COMPACT_ATOMS: atom_id res chain seq x y z
N MET A 1 -73.59 -9.83 16.37
CA MET A 1 -72.87 -10.79 15.51
C MET A 1 -72.78 -10.20 14.11
N ARG A 2 -71.57 -9.86 13.64
CA ARG A 2 -71.32 -9.50 12.24
C ARG A 2 -70.60 -10.68 11.58
N LEU A 3 -71.22 -11.26 10.56
CA LEU A 3 -70.59 -12.20 9.63
C LEU A 3 -70.45 -11.51 8.25
N PRO A 4 -69.42 -11.87 7.47
CA PRO A 4 -68.99 -11.12 6.29
C PRO A 4 -69.73 -11.55 5.01
N PRO A 5 -69.82 -10.68 3.98
CA PRO A 5 -70.17 -11.09 2.62
C PRO A 5 -68.91 -11.31 1.72
N PRO A 6 -69.09 -11.91 0.53
CA PRO A 6 -68.09 -12.77 -0.10
C PRO A 6 -67.31 -12.14 -1.27
N PHE A 7 -66.31 -12.91 -1.73
CA PHE A 7 -65.42 -12.72 -2.87
C PHE A 7 -66.05 -12.13 -4.16
N SER A 8 -65.31 -11.25 -4.85
CA SER A 8 -64.83 -11.45 -6.25
C SER A 8 -63.83 -10.35 -6.69
N ARG A 9 -63.02 -10.63 -7.72
CA ARG A 9 -62.00 -9.77 -8.41
C ARG A 9 -60.52 -9.93 -8.02
N ARG A 10 -60.09 -11.11 -7.57
CA ARG A 10 -58.79 -11.64 -8.04
C ARG A 10 -58.97 -11.97 -9.52
N GLN A 11 -58.43 -11.14 -10.43
CA GLN A 11 -57.87 -11.58 -11.75
C GLN A 11 -57.57 -10.43 -12.74
N ALA A 12 -58.00 -9.19 -12.52
CA ALA A 12 -57.90 -8.18 -13.59
C ALA A 12 -56.74 -7.18 -13.49
N LEU A 13 -56.12 -6.95 -12.32
CA LEU A 13 -55.15 -5.83 -12.19
C LEU A 13 -53.69 -6.23 -11.89
N LEU A 14 -53.42 -7.49 -11.54
CA LEU A 14 -52.07 -7.95 -11.17
C LEU A 14 -51.36 -8.75 -12.27
N ARG A 15 -51.88 -8.71 -13.51
CA ARG A 15 -51.27 -9.28 -14.73
C ARG A 15 -50.96 -8.24 -15.81
N ALA A 16 -50.82 -6.97 -15.44
CA ALA A 16 -50.10 -5.96 -16.24
C ALA A 16 -48.61 -5.86 -15.85
N LEU A 17 -48.17 -6.71 -14.90
CA LEU A 17 -46.79 -7.08 -14.66
C LEU A 17 -46.55 -8.43 -15.35
N VAL A 18 -45.56 -8.46 -16.25
CA VAL A 18 -45.03 -9.62 -17.00
C VAL A 18 -45.71 -9.90 -18.36
N GLY A 19 -45.01 -9.51 -19.43
CA GLY A 19 -45.11 -10.14 -20.75
C GLY A 19 -45.63 -9.23 -21.87
N LEU A 20 -44.71 -8.60 -22.62
CA LEU A 20 -44.44 -8.89 -24.06
C LEU A 20 -45.52 -8.31 -25.00
N THR A 21 -45.28 -7.37 -25.91
CA THR A 21 -44.21 -7.33 -26.93
C THR A 21 -44.14 -5.96 -27.66
N ALA A 22 -42.91 -5.64 -28.11
CA ALA A 22 -42.55 -4.99 -29.39
C ALA A 22 -42.97 -3.53 -29.67
N GLY A 23 -41.98 -2.62 -29.62
CA GLY A 23 -42.07 -1.29 -30.24
C GLY A 23 -40.85 -0.43 -29.95
N ARG A 24 -39.87 -0.46 -30.87
CA ARG A 24 -38.61 0.31 -30.92
C ARG A 24 -38.67 1.72 -30.30
N LEU A 25 -37.79 1.99 -29.34
CA LEU A 25 -37.07 3.25 -29.19
C LEU A 25 -35.66 2.90 -28.69
N SER A 26 -34.74 2.81 -29.64
CA SER A 26 -33.32 2.69 -29.37
C SER A 26 -32.83 4.11 -29.05
N LEU A 27 -32.65 4.40 -27.78
CA LEU A 27 -31.97 5.60 -27.29
C LEU A 27 -30.97 5.12 -26.23
N GLU A 28 -29.75 4.92 -26.74
CA GLU A 28 -28.48 5.21 -26.09
C GLU A 28 -28.43 4.94 -24.59
N GLY A 29 -27.96 3.72 -24.27
CA GLY A 29 -27.39 3.43 -22.98
C GLY A 29 -26.12 4.26 -22.78
N ALA A 30 -26.28 5.47 -22.25
CA ALA A 30 -25.22 6.18 -21.56
C ALA A 30 -24.84 5.37 -20.32
N ARG A 31 -23.88 4.45 -20.48
CA ARG A 31 -23.18 3.85 -19.35
C ARG A 31 -22.55 5.02 -18.58
N PRO A 32 -22.79 5.18 -17.27
CA PRO A 32 -22.04 6.15 -16.50
C PRO A 32 -20.55 5.78 -16.61
N ALA A 33 -19.74 6.77 -16.96
CA ALA A 33 -18.29 6.67 -17.05
C ALA A 33 -17.70 6.41 -15.66
N HIS A 34 -17.80 5.18 -15.19
CA HIS A 34 -16.93 4.66 -14.15
C HIS A 34 -15.61 4.30 -14.82
N ALA A 35 -14.77 5.31 -15.04
CA ALA A 35 -13.35 5.05 -15.17
C ALA A 35 -12.88 4.49 -13.81
N ALA A 36 -12.92 3.17 -13.71
CA ALA A 36 -12.40 2.40 -12.60
C ALA A 36 -10.88 2.42 -12.71
N TYR A 37 -10.27 3.56 -12.41
CA TYR A 37 -8.83 3.63 -12.16
C TYR A 37 -8.57 3.05 -10.77
N THR A 38 -8.66 1.73 -10.68
CA THR A 38 -8.08 0.94 -9.59
C THR A 38 -6.58 0.83 -9.87
N VAL A 39 -5.74 1.07 -8.88
CA VAL A 39 -4.29 0.81 -8.97
C VAL A 39 -4.09 -0.68 -9.15
N VAL A 40 -4.00 -1.16 -10.39
CA VAL A 40 -3.67 -2.57 -10.65
C VAL A 40 -2.97 -2.67 -12.01
N SER A 41 -1.64 -2.57 -12.04
CA SER A 41 -0.90 -3.33 -13.05
C SER A 41 -0.53 -4.69 -12.44
N THR A 42 -1.53 -5.54 -12.22
CA THR A 42 -1.29 -6.99 -12.13
C THR A 42 -1.36 -7.50 -13.55
N GLY A 43 -0.24 -7.97 -14.06
CA GLY A 43 -0.17 -8.42 -15.44
C GLY A 43 1.27 -8.54 -15.90
N SER A 44 1.44 -9.27 -16.99
CA SER A 44 2.74 -9.43 -17.63
C SER A 44 2.80 -8.60 -18.91
N ILE A 45 4.00 -8.14 -19.26
CA ILE A 45 4.24 -7.48 -20.56
C ILE A 45 3.80 -8.40 -21.71
N SER A 46 3.98 -9.72 -21.54
CA SER A 46 3.53 -10.74 -22.49
C SER A 46 2.01 -10.79 -22.69
N GLU A 47 1.21 -10.41 -21.70
CA GLU A 47 -0.25 -10.35 -21.82
C GLU A 47 -0.75 -9.03 -22.42
N LEU A 48 -0.06 -7.91 -22.15
CA LEU A 48 -0.51 -6.59 -22.59
C LEU A 48 -0.11 -6.26 -24.03
N ARG A 49 1.06 -6.72 -24.49
CA ARG A 49 1.51 -6.46 -25.88
C ARG A 49 0.55 -6.99 -26.95
N PRO A 50 0.00 -8.23 -26.85
CA PRO A 50 -1.01 -8.70 -27.79
C PRO A 50 -2.28 -7.86 -27.77
N LYS A 51 -2.75 -7.45 -26.58
CA LYS A 51 -3.91 -6.56 -26.45
C LYS A 51 -3.68 -5.21 -27.12
N LEU A 52 -2.51 -4.61 -26.91
CA LEU A 52 -2.14 -3.35 -27.57
C LEU A 52 -2.13 -3.51 -29.09
N ALA A 53 -1.59 -4.61 -29.62
CA ALA A 53 -1.61 -4.90 -31.05
C ALA A 53 -3.05 -5.03 -31.59
N ASP A 54 -3.93 -5.70 -30.86
CA ASP A 54 -5.34 -5.85 -31.22
C ASP A 54 -6.09 -4.51 -31.21
N VAL A 55 -5.86 -3.67 -30.20
CA VAL A 55 -6.45 -2.33 -30.10
C VAL A 55 -5.93 -1.44 -31.23
N ALA A 56 -4.62 -1.44 -31.49
CA ALA A 56 -4.02 -0.70 -32.60
C ALA A 56 -4.58 -1.14 -33.96
N LYS A 57 -4.80 -2.45 -34.15
CA LYS A 57 -5.44 -2.98 -35.37
C LYS A 57 -6.89 -2.53 -35.52
N LYS A 58 -7.66 -2.49 -34.44
CA LYS A 58 -9.07 -2.01 -34.46
C LYS A 58 -9.15 -0.50 -34.70
N LEU A 59 -8.15 0.24 -34.23
CA LEU A 59 -8.04 1.67 -34.45
C LEU A 59 -7.71 1.97 -35.92
N GLY A 60 -6.77 1.25 -36.52
CA GLY A 60 -6.39 1.45 -37.93
C GLY A 60 -6.05 2.92 -38.21
N ASP A 61 -6.71 3.51 -39.21
CA ASP A 61 -6.56 4.92 -39.58
C ASP A 61 -7.62 5.84 -38.95
N LYS A 62 -8.45 5.33 -38.03
CA LYS A 62 -9.53 6.11 -37.41
C LYS A 62 -8.99 7.22 -36.51
N THR A 63 -9.70 8.33 -36.44
CA THR A 63 -9.31 9.48 -35.61
C THR A 63 -9.86 9.39 -34.18
N PHE A 64 -9.35 10.25 -33.29
CA PHE A 64 -9.82 10.31 -31.89
C PHE A 64 -11.31 10.62 -31.79
N GLU A 65 -11.83 11.46 -32.69
CA GLU A 65 -13.25 11.80 -32.75
C GLU A 65 -14.13 10.60 -33.11
N GLU A 66 -13.61 9.68 -33.93
CA GLU A 66 -14.34 8.50 -34.38
C GLU A 66 -14.38 7.39 -33.32
N GLU A 67 -13.27 7.17 -32.60
CA GLU A 67 -13.13 6.09 -31.62
C GLU A 67 -12.40 6.52 -30.33
N PRO A 68 -12.94 7.48 -29.56
CA PRO A 68 -12.25 8.04 -28.39
C PRO A 68 -11.91 6.99 -27.32
N TYR A 69 -12.72 5.92 -27.22
CA TYR A 69 -12.50 4.82 -26.29
C TYR A 69 -11.28 3.96 -26.65
N LEU A 70 -11.11 3.63 -27.93
CA LEU A 70 -9.97 2.82 -28.38
C LEU A 70 -8.66 3.62 -28.28
N PHE A 71 -8.71 4.93 -28.50
CA PHE A 71 -7.56 5.81 -28.24
C PHE A 71 -7.19 5.83 -26.75
N GLY A 72 -8.18 5.97 -25.86
CA GLY A 72 -7.95 5.91 -24.41
C GLY A 72 -7.39 4.56 -23.95
N GLU A 73 -7.95 3.45 -24.44
CA GLU A 73 -7.46 2.10 -24.15
C GLU A 73 -6.02 1.88 -24.65
N LYS A 74 -5.71 2.34 -25.87
CA LYS A 74 -4.35 2.29 -26.42
C LYS A 74 -3.36 3.07 -25.54
N ALA A 75 -3.69 4.31 -25.20
CA ALA A 75 -2.83 5.16 -24.37
C ALA A 75 -2.59 4.55 -22.98
N GLN A 76 -3.63 3.96 -22.36
CA GLN A 76 -3.50 3.26 -21.09
C GLN A 76 -2.58 2.04 -21.20
N LEU A 77 -2.78 1.20 -22.24
CA LEU A 77 -1.94 0.01 -22.47
C LEU A 77 -0.47 0.39 -22.72
N GLU A 78 -0.21 1.44 -23.49
CA GLU A 78 1.15 1.95 -23.73
C GLU A 78 1.81 2.43 -22.43
N PHE A 79 1.07 3.18 -21.61
CA PHE A 79 1.53 3.62 -20.30
C PHE A 79 1.83 2.44 -19.36
N ASP A 80 0.92 1.47 -19.28
CA ASP A 80 1.07 0.29 -18.43
C ASP A 80 2.28 -0.55 -18.85
N ILE A 81 2.45 -0.79 -20.15
CA ILE A 81 3.61 -1.52 -20.69
C ILE A 81 4.91 -0.79 -20.34
N GLN A 82 4.96 0.53 -20.54
CA GLN A 82 6.15 1.33 -20.22
C GLN A 82 6.48 1.27 -18.71
N SER A 83 5.46 1.31 -17.86
CA SER A 83 5.61 1.19 -16.40
C SER A 83 6.15 -0.20 -16.01
N LEU A 84 5.59 -1.26 -16.61
CA LEU A 84 6.05 -2.63 -16.39
C LEU A 84 7.47 -2.86 -16.91
N GLU A 85 7.87 -2.28 -18.04
CA GLU A 85 9.24 -2.37 -18.55
C GLU A 85 10.25 -1.74 -17.59
N LYS A 86 9.92 -0.57 -17.03
CA LYS A 86 10.75 0.06 -15.98
C LYS A 86 10.82 -0.81 -14.72
N ASN A 87 9.69 -1.37 -14.28
CA ASN A 87 9.66 -2.23 -13.10
C ASN A 87 10.42 -3.55 -13.32
N LYS A 88 10.31 -4.15 -14.51
CA LYS A 88 11.05 -5.36 -14.90
C LYS A 88 12.55 -5.12 -14.84
N ALA A 89 13.04 -4.02 -15.40
CA ALA A 89 14.46 -3.68 -15.35
C ALA A 89 14.94 -3.54 -13.90
N TYR A 90 14.16 -2.86 -13.06
CA TYR A 90 14.43 -2.77 -11.62
C TYR A 90 14.43 -4.14 -10.94
N ALA A 91 13.41 -4.97 -11.16
CA ALA A 91 13.27 -6.28 -10.51
C ALA A 91 14.40 -7.23 -10.91
N GLN A 92 14.82 -7.20 -12.18
CA GLN A 92 15.97 -7.97 -12.67
C GLN A 92 17.27 -7.54 -12.00
N GLN A 93 17.52 -6.23 -11.90
CA GLN A 93 18.70 -5.70 -11.20
C GLN A 93 18.66 -6.08 -9.71
N MET A 94 17.53 -5.85 -9.04
CA MET A 94 17.32 -6.24 -7.64
C MET A 94 17.60 -7.72 -7.43
N SER A 95 17.04 -8.59 -8.29
CA SER A 95 17.23 -10.03 -8.17
C SER A 95 18.68 -10.44 -8.37
N ALA A 96 19.40 -9.81 -9.30
CA ALA A 96 20.82 -10.06 -9.50
C ALA A 96 21.64 -9.61 -8.28
N ASP A 97 21.36 -8.42 -7.74
CA ASP A 97 22.10 -7.87 -6.61
C ASP A 97 21.86 -8.67 -5.32
N VAL A 98 20.61 -9.10 -5.08
CA VAL A 98 20.22 -9.95 -3.95
C VAL A 98 20.89 -11.32 -4.07
N ALA A 99 20.86 -11.94 -5.24
CA ALA A 99 21.51 -13.24 -5.48
C ALA A 99 23.03 -13.16 -5.33
N ALA A 100 23.65 -12.03 -5.71
CA ALA A 100 25.07 -11.77 -5.51
C ALA A 100 25.44 -11.38 -4.07
N GLY A 101 24.46 -11.24 -3.16
CA GLY A 101 24.69 -10.82 -1.79
C GLY A 101 25.13 -9.35 -1.64
N MET A 102 24.94 -8.53 -2.67
CA MET A 102 25.36 -7.13 -2.68
C MET A 102 24.40 -6.22 -1.91
N ARG A 103 23.14 -6.63 -1.78
CA ARG A 103 22.09 -5.94 -1.02
C ARG A 103 20.99 -6.90 -0.59
N SER A 104 20.14 -6.45 0.31
CA SER A 104 18.84 -7.09 0.61
C SER A 104 17.70 -6.34 -0.08
N PHE A 105 16.55 -7.01 -0.17
CA PHE A 105 15.28 -6.42 -0.55
C PHE A 105 14.43 -6.23 0.71
N TYR A 106 14.03 -4.99 1.02
CA TYR A 106 13.09 -4.71 2.11
C TYR A 106 11.68 -5.12 1.67
N GLN A 107 11.22 -6.24 2.22
CA GLN A 107 10.08 -6.99 1.67
C GLN A 107 8.78 -6.61 2.35
N SER A 108 8.76 -6.50 3.68
CA SER A 108 7.53 -6.14 4.40
C SER A 108 7.75 -5.54 5.77
N MET A 109 6.74 -4.85 6.26
CA MET A 109 6.55 -4.53 7.67
C MET A 109 5.39 -5.35 8.21
N ARG A 110 5.61 -6.07 9.31
CA ARG A 110 4.57 -6.79 10.05
C ARG A 110 3.99 -5.92 11.15
N ILE A 111 2.68 -5.91 11.27
CA ILE A 111 1.94 -5.23 12.35
C ILE A 111 0.81 -6.12 12.89
N GLY A 112 0.42 -5.88 14.14
CA GLY A 112 -0.78 -6.46 14.73
C GLY A 112 -2.02 -5.64 14.38
N VAL A 113 -3.12 -6.32 14.03
CA VAL A 113 -4.43 -5.71 13.76
C VAL A 113 -5.53 -6.42 14.56
N PRO A 114 -6.43 -5.69 15.23
CA PRO A 114 -7.44 -6.30 16.10
C PRO A 114 -8.63 -6.90 15.33
N ASP A 115 -8.87 -6.44 14.10
CA ASP A 115 -9.99 -6.88 13.26
C ASP A 115 -9.48 -6.98 11.83
N MET A 116 -9.18 -8.21 11.40
CA MET A 116 -8.58 -8.46 10.08
C MET A 116 -9.51 -8.07 8.94
N ASP A 117 -10.81 -8.33 9.06
CA ASP A 117 -11.79 -8.05 8.00
C ASP A 117 -11.92 -6.56 7.73
N LYS A 118 -11.97 -5.74 8.80
CA LYS A 118 -11.95 -4.28 8.66
C LYS A 118 -10.65 -3.78 8.06
N ALA A 119 -9.51 -4.30 8.53
CA ALA A 119 -8.19 -3.91 8.02
C ALA A 119 -8.05 -4.23 6.53
N VAL A 120 -8.36 -5.46 6.12
CA VAL A 120 -8.32 -5.89 4.71
C VAL A 120 -9.29 -5.07 3.86
N THR A 121 -10.51 -4.82 4.34
CA THR A 121 -11.50 -4.01 3.60
C THR A 121 -11.02 -2.58 3.39
N PHE A 122 -10.43 -1.98 4.42
CA PHE A 122 -9.83 -0.65 4.32
C PHE A 122 -8.70 -0.60 3.29
N TRP A 123 -7.73 -1.51 3.39
CA TRP A 123 -6.58 -1.51 2.49
C TRP A 123 -6.98 -1.77 1.04
N THR A 124 -7.87 -2.72 0.81
CA THR A 124 -8.30 -3.10 -0.54
C THR A 124 -9.28 -2.11 -1.15
N LYS A 125 -10.40 -1.83 -0.48
CA LYS A 125 -11.47 -0.98 -1.03
C LYS A 125 -11.25 0.51 -0.77
N GLY A 126 -10.58 0.86 0.31
CA GLY A 126 -10.25 2.24 0.66
C GLY A 126 -9.01 2.75 -0.06
N CYS A 127 -7.89 2.02 0.06
CA CYS A 127 -6.60 2.44 -0.48
C CYS A 127 -6.26 1.84 -1.86
N GLY A 128 -6.98 0.82 -2.33
CA GLY A 128 -6.72 0.18 -3.62
C GLY A 128 -5.56 -0.84 -3.60
N ALA A 129 -5.17 -1.33 -2.41
CA ALA A 129 -4.19 -2.41 -2.31
C ALA A 129 -4.79 -3.76 -2.71
N LEU A 130 -3.93 -4.74 -2.93
CA LEU A 130 -4.27 -6.12 -3.27
C LEU A 130 -3.99 -7.02 -2.06
N VAL A 131 -4.84 -8.03 -1.87
CA VAL A 131 -4.47 -9.17 -1.02
C VAL A 131 -3.48 -10.02 -1.79
N LEU A 132 -2.28 -10.20 -1.24
CA LEU A 132 -1.21 -11.00 -1.85
C LEU A 132 -1.28 -12.45 -1.39
N ASP A 133 -1.48 -12.66 -0.09
CA ASP A 133 -1.75 -13.97 0.51
C ASP A 133 -2.49 -13.84 1.85
N THR A 134 -3.22 -14.89 2.20
CA THR A 134 -3.81 -15.09 3.53
C THR A 134 -3.49 -16.51 3.99
N LYS A 135 -2.99 -16.63 5.22
CA LYS A 135 -2.63 -17.93 5.83
C LYS A 135 -2.93 -17.94 7.31
N LEU A 136 -3.15 -19.15 7.85
CA LEU A 136 -3.22 -19.38 9.29
C LEU A 136 -1.84 -19.82 9.79
N VAL A 137 -1.22 -19.03 10.66
CA VAL A 137 0.04 -19.37 11.33
C VAL A 137 -0.27 -19.58 12.81
N ASN A 138 -0.10 -20.81 13.29
CA ASN A 138 -0.43 -21.18 14.68
C ASN A 138 -1.87 -20.81 15.09
N GLY A 139 -2.83 -20.95 14.16
CA GLY A 139 -4.23 -20.59 14.39
C GLY A 139 -4.54 -19.09 14.30
N VAL A 140 -3.54 -18.25 14.02
CA VAL A 140 -3.70 -16.80 13.85
C VAL A 140 -3.74 -16.43 12.37
N ASN A 141 -4.70 -15.58 11.99
CA ASN A 141 -4.80 -15.07 10.63
C ASN A 141 -3.66 -14.08 10.32
N VAL A 142 -2.90 -14.39 9.28
CA VAL A 142 -1.86 -13.53 8.74
C VAL A 142 -2.22 -13.23 7.29
N THR A 143 -2.43 -11.96 6.98
CA THR A 143 -2.77 -11.50 5.63
C THR A 143 -1.77 -10.45 5.16
N ARG A 144 -1.23 -10.63 3.96
CA ARG A 144 -0.35 -9.66 3.31
C ARG A 144 -1.11 -8.83 2.31
N ILE A 145 -0.92 -7.52 2.39
CA ILE A 145 -1.44 -6.57 1.39
C ILE A 145 -0.30 -5.78 0.76
N GLY A 146 -0.45 -5.45 -0.51
CA GLY A 146 0.54 -4.64 -1.24
C GLY A 146 -0.06 -4.06 -2.52
N PHE A 147 0.69 -3.20 -3.20
CA PHE A 147 0.26 -2.59 -4.46
C PHE A 147 0.80 -3.34 -5.70
N GLY A 148 1.35 -4.54 -5.48
CA GLY A 148 1.74 -5.50 -6.49
C GLY A 148 2.47 -6.69 -5.88
N PRO A 149 2.86 -7.69 -6.69
CA PRO A 149 3.52 -8.89 -6.19
C PRO A 149 4.89 -8.62 -5.55
N GLN A 150 5.26 -9.42 -4.54
CA GLN A 150 6.56 -9.27 -3.87
C GLN A 150 7.71 -10.00 -4.59
N SER A 151 7.40 -10.95 -5.46
CA SER A 151 8.42 -11.73 -6.19
C SER A 151 9.34 -10.79 -6.96
N ILE A 152 10.66 -10.95 -6.79
CA ILE A 152 11.66 -10.14 -7.49
C ILE A 152 11.97 -10.70 -8.88
N ARG A 153 11.28 -11.78 -9.29
CA ARG A 153 11.40 -12.42 -10.60
C ARG A 153 10.31 -12.01 -11.61
N ARG A 154 9.31 -11.25 -11.16
CA ARG A 154 8.16 -10.84 -12.00
C ARG A 154 8.31 -9.44 -12.58
N ASP A 155 7.73 -9.23 -13.76
CA ASP A 155 7.70 -7.92 -14.44
C ASP A 155 6.96 -6.85 -13.61
N ASP A 156 5.90 -7.23 -12.88
CA ASP A 156 5.10 -6.39 -11.99
C ASP A 156 5.55 -6.46 -10.51
N GLY A 157 6.63 -7.20 -10.24
CA GLY A 157 7.02 -7.60 -8.89
C GLY A 157 7.94 -6.63 -8.14
N ALA A 158 8.68 -7.19 -7.18
CA ALA A 158 9.61 -6.50 -6.28
C ALA A 158 8.94 -5.36 -5.48
N LYS A 159 7.69 -5.56 -5.05
CA LYS A 159 6.93 -4.59 -4.25
C LYS A 159 6.96 -4.91 -2.76
N PHE A 160 6.94 -3.85 -1.97
CA PHE A 160 6.77 -3.91 -0.53
C PHE A 160 5.34 -4.33 -0.16
N ALA A 161 5.20 -5.03 0.97
CA ALA A 161 3.91 -5.37 1.53
C ALA A 161 3.79 -5.01 3.01
N LEU A 162 2.55 -4.82 3.46
CA LEU A 162 2.20 -4.80 4.86
C LEU A 162 1.70 -6.21 5.25
N GLU A 163 2.37 -6.85 6.20
CA GLU A 163 1.95 -8.14 6.76
C GLU A 163 1.13 -7.87 8.02
N MET A 164 -0.17 -8.13 7.96
CA MET A 164 -1.08 -7.93 9.09
C MET A 164 -1.27 -9.25 9.81
N VAL A 165 -1.15 -9.24 11.14
CA VAL A 165 -1.39 -10.39 12.02
C VAL A 165 -2.59 -10.07 12.90
N GLU A 166 -3.60 -10.94 12.88
CA GLU A 166 -4.77 -10.77 13.73
C GLU A 166 -4.41 -10.94 15.20
N GLY A 167 -4.76 -9.96 16.04
CA GLY A 167 -4.40 -9.97 17.46
C GLY A 167 -4.28 -8.56 18.05
N PRO A 168 -3.56 -8.41 19.18
CA PRO A 168 -3.31 -7.10 19.76
C PRO A 168 -2.71 -6.13 18.74
N SER A 169 -3.26 -4.92 18.65
CA SER A 169 -2.75 -3.90 17.74
C SER A 169 -1.31 -3.55 18.08
N THR A 170 -0.48 -3.29 17.06
CA THR A 170 0.79 -2.61 17.27
C THR A 170 0.55 -1.24 17.92
N SER A 171 1.41 -0.81 18.84
CA SER A 171 1.25 0.50 19.48
C SER A 171 1.73 1.61 18.55
N PHE A 172 0.83 2.55 18.27
CA PHE A 172 1.09 3.75 17.47
C PHE A 172 1.00 5.04 18.31
N GLU A 173 0.82 4.90 19.63
CA GLU A 173 0.71 6.04 20.54
C GLU A 173 2.04 6.79 20.69
N THR A 174 2.00 7.92 21.39
CA THR A 174 3.21 8.66 21.76
C THR A 174 4.08 7.79 22.67
N GLY A 175 5.09 7.13 22.09
CA GLY A 175 5.91 6.13 22.76
C GLY A 175 6.04 4.82 21.98
N GLY A 176 5.13 4.51 21.05
CA GLY A 176 5.26 3.39 20.13
C GLY A 176 6.45 3.58 19.18
N VAL A 177 7.04 2.48 18.70
CA VAL A 177 8.19 2.56 17.80
C VAL A 177 7.76 2.88 16.37
N LEU A 178 6.75 2.17 15.85
CA LEU A 178 6.15 2.50 14.55
C LEU A 178 5.19 3.69 14.73
N GLN A 179 5.48 4.80 14.06
CA GLN A 179 4.74 6.05 14.23
C GLN A 179 3.72 6.26 13.11
N TYR A 180 4.12 6.03 11.85
CA TYR A 180 3.21 6.12 10.71
C TYR A 180 3.80 5.41 9.48
N VAL A 181 2.97 5.19 8.47
CA VAL A 181 3.39 4.76 7.14
C VAL A 181 3.06 5.88 6.14
N GLN A 182 4.00 6.17 5.24
CA GLN A 182 3.79 7.12 4.16
C GLN A 182 3.53 6.40 2.84
N LEU A 183 2.48 6.83 2.16
CA LEU A 183 2.01 6.29 0.90
C LEU A 183 1.94 7.38 -0.16
N ALA A 184 2.30 6.98 -1.37
CA ALA A 184 2.30 7.80 -2.55
C ALA A 184 1.45 7.07 -3.61
N ILE A 185 0.13 7.26 -3.53
CA ILE A 185 -0.85 6.44 -4.26
C ILE A 185 -1.27 7.21 -5.53
N PRO A 186 -1.16 6.62 -6.72
CA PRO A 186 -1.48 7.32 -7.97
C PRO A 186 -2.94 7.75 -8.05
N ILE A 187 -3.88 6.94 -7.53
CA ILE A 187 -5.29 7.30 -7.43
C ILE A 187 -5.77 7.10 -5.99
N PHE A 188 -6.15 8.18 -5.33
CA PHE A 188 -6.63 8.14 -3.95
C PHE A 188 -8.01 8.79 -3.82
N ARG A 189 -9.00 8.00 -3.36
CA ARG A 189 -10.41 8.44 -3.26
C ARG A 189 -10.83 8.55 -1.79
N LEU A 190 -10.86 9.77 -1.27
CA LEU A 190 -11.25 10.05 0.13
C LEU A 190 -12.60 9.43 0.52
N SER A 191 -13.58 9.48 -0.40
CA SER A 191 -14.91 8.91 -0.15
C SER A 191 -14.87 7.39 0.07
N GLN A 192 -13.96 6.66 -0.60
CA GLN A 192 -13.77 5.23 -0.37
C GLN A 192 -13.04 4.97 0.95
N VAL A 193 -12.03 5.78 1.27
CA VAL A 193 -11.29 5.67 2.54
C VAL A 193 -12.24 5.83 3.73
N MET A 194 -13.05 6.89 3.74
CA MET A 194 -14.05 7.13 4.80
C MET A 194 -15.07 6.00 4.89
N LYS A 195 -15.61 5.57 3.74
CA LYS A 195 -16.62 4.50 3.67
C LYS A 195 -16.09 3.18 4.23
N ASN A 196 -14.79 2.92 4.09
CA ASN A 196 -14.15 1.67 4.50
C ASN A 196 -13.39 1.82 5.83
N GLY A 197 -13.73 2.80 6.66
CA GLY A 197 -13.27 2.87 8.06
C GLY A 197 -11.98 3.66 8.30
N GLY A 198 -11.51 4.42 7.32
CA GLY A 198 -10.43 5.38 7.53
C GLY A 198 -10.92 6.64 8.24
N ASP A 199 -10.21 7.06 9.29
CA ASP A 199 -10.50 8.29 10.03
C ASP A 199 -9.60 9.43 9.52
N ILE A 200 -10.18 10.37 8.78
CA ILE A 200 -9.43 11.46 8.12
C ILE A 200 -9.23 12.61 9.11
N GLN A 201 -7.97 12.93 9.38
CA GLN A 201 -7.57 14.06 10.23
C GLN A 201 -7.40 15.34 9.41
N SER A 202 -6.81 15.24 8.22
CA SER A 202 -6.67 16.34 7.27
C SER A 202 -6.57 15.82 5.84
N ALA A 203 -6.99 16.63 4.86
CA ALA A 203 -7.00 16.26 3.44
C ALA A 203 -6.81 17.50 2.56
N TYR A 204 -5.65 18.15 2.67
CA TYR A 204 -5.31 19.36 1.91
C TYR A 204 -3.95 19.19 1.25
N GLY A 205 -3.95 18.78 -0.04
CA GLY A 205 -2.76 18.33 -0.79
C GLY A 205 -2.29 16.95 -0.34
N TRP A 206 -2.03 16.82 0.96
CA TRP A 206 -1.74 15.56 1.65
C TRP A 206 -2.93 15.14 2.52
N THR A 207 -3.12 13.84 2.65
CA THR A 207 -4.12 13.24 3.53
C THR A 207 -3.45 12.60 4.72
N GLN A 208 -3.75 13.10 5.91
CA GLN A 208 -3.41 12.44 7.16
C GLN A 208 -4.65 11.70 7.65
N LEU A 209 -4.52 10.41 7.91
CA LEU A 209 -5.63 9.59 8.37
C LEU A 209 -5.15 8.45 9.25
N THR A 210 -6.08 7.83 9.97
CA THR A 210 -5.83 6.63 10.76
C THR A 210 -6.56 5.44 10.13
N ALA A 211 -5.84 4.35 9.87
CA ALA A 211 -6.40 3.09 9.40
C ALA A 211 -7.08 2.32 10.55
N PRO A 212 -8.00 1.38 10.26
CA PRO A 212 -8.51 0.46 11.26
C PRO A 212 -7.38 -0.25 12.01
N GLY A 213 -7.49 -0.33 13.33
CA GLY A 213 -6.41 -0.81 14.20
C GLY A 213 -5.44 0.27 14.67
N GLY A 214 -5.63 1.53 14.26
CA GLY A 214 -4.96 2.69 14.84
C GLY A 214 -3.69 3.14 14.11
N LEU A 215 -3.32 2.49 12.99
CA LEU A 215 -2.12 2.84 12.23
C LEU A 215 -2.27 4.21 11.56
N PRO A 216 -1.43 5.21 11.89
CA PRO A 216 -1.45 6.49 11.22
C PRO A 216 -0.83 6.38 9.82
N LEU A 217 -1.46 7.01 8.84
CA LEU A 217 -1.02 7.08 7.45
C LEU A 217 -0.88 8.53 7.00
N ARG A 218 0.17 8.79 6.21
CA ARG A 218 0.31 10.00 5.40
C ARG A 218 0.20 9.59 3.94
N VAL A 219 -0.76 10.14 3.22
CA VAL A 219 -1.02 9.77 1.82
C VAL A 219 -0.96 11.01 0.95
N HIS A 220 -0.20 10.94 -0.14
CA HIS A 220 -0.29 11.91 -1.22
C HIS A 220 -0.49 11.20 -2.56
N ILE A 221 -0.85 11.99 -3.56
CA ILE A 221 -1.00 11.52 -4.93
C ILE A 221 0.34 11.64 -5.65
N ASP A 222 0.83 10.54 -6.22
CA ASP A 222 2.03 10.50 -7.07
C ASP A 222 1.94 9.33 -8.04
N GLU A 223 1.96 9.65 -9.33
CA GLU A 223 1.89 8.68 -10.43
C GLU A 223 3.27 8.20 -10.89
N SER A 224 4.34 8.83 -10.42
CA SER A 224 5.70 8.56 -10.89
C SER A 224 6.41 7.45 -10.14
N ARG A 225 5.91 7.08 -8.96
CA ARG A 225 6.55 6.05 -8.13
C ARG A 225 6.24 4.65 -8.62
N ARG A 226 7.27 3.81 -8.51
CA ARG A 226 7.17 2.37 -8.81
C ARG A 226 6.37 1.64 -7.74
N ASP A 227 6.62 1.96 -6.47
CA ASP A 227 5.94 1.37 -5.32
C ASP A 227 5.26 2.47 -4.50
N PRO A 228 3.93 2.39 -4.30
CA PRO A 228 3.19 3.34 -3.47
C PRO A 228 3.62 3.35 -2.00
N PHE A 229 4.20 2.29 -1.45
CA PHE A 229 4.80 2.36 -0.12
C PHE A 229 6.09 3.16 -0.18
N GLU A 230 6.08 4.38 0.36
CA GLU A 230 7.25 5.26 0.30
C GLU A 230 8.21 4.99 1.45
N PHE A 231 7.73 5.02 2.69
CA PHE A 231 8.53 4.58 3.84
C PHE A 231 7.66 4.26 5.05
N VAL A 232 8.27 3.56 6.02
CA VAL A 232 7.75 3.42 7.38
C VAL A 232 8.52 4.37 8.31
N ALA A 233 7.84 5.05 9.22
CA ALA A 233 8.47 5.98 10.15
C ALA A 233 8.63 5.35 11.53
N LEU A 234 9.87 5.24 11.99
CA LEU A 234 10.24 4.61 13.25
C LEU A 234 10.83 5.63 14.21
N ARG A 235 10.23 5.73 15.40
CA ARG A 235 10.78 6.50 16.52
C ARG A 235 11.98 5.77 17.10
N THR A 236 13.07 6.50 17.33
CA THR A 236 14.31 5.91 17.86
C THR A 236 14.61 6.43 19.26
N SER A 237 15.18 5.59 20.13
CA SER A 237 15.76 6.06 21.41
C SER A 237 17.10 6.76 21.19
N SER A 238 17.85 6.33 20.18
CA SER A 238 19.13 6.90 19.77
C SER A 238 19.25 6.87 18.24
N LEU A 239 19.12 8.03 17.62
CA LEU A 239 19.23 8.17 16.16
C LEU A 239 20.58 7.64 15.65
N LYS A 240 21.68 7.91 16.37
CA LYS A 240 23.02 7.43 16.02
C LYS A 240 23.10 5.90 16.00
N SER A 241 22.56 5.26 17.04
CA SER A 241 22.57 3.80 17.15
C SER A 241 21.69 3.16 16.08
N SER A 242 20.52 3.73 15.82
CA SER A 242 19.60 3.23 14.80
C SER A 242 20.17 3.37 13.40
N VAL A 243 20.76 4.51 13.05
CA VAL A 243 21.47 4.71 11.78
C VAL A 243 22.55 3.64 11.60
N ALA A 244 23.42 3.44 12.59
CA ALA A 244 24.49 2.44 12.50
C ALA A 244 23.94 1.02 12.33
N HIS A 245 22.81 0.70 12.98
CA HIS A 245 22.14 -0.58 12.81
C HIS A 245 21.64 -0.76 11.38
N TYR A 246 20.87 0.18 10.82
CA TYR A 246 20.33 0.04 9.47
C TYR A 246 21.42 0.13 8.39
N GLU A 247 22.50 0.89 8.62
CA GLU A 247 23.71 0.84 7.79
C GLU A 247 24.36 -0.56 7.79
N SER A 248 24.37 -1.24 8.94
CA SER A 248 24.86 -2.63 9.03
C SER A 248 23.98 -3.65 8.30
N LEU A 249 22.73 -3.29 7.99
CA LEU A 249 21.84 -4.08 7.14
C LEU A 249 21.99 -3.72 5.66
N GLY A 250 22.80 -2.71 5.32
CA GLY A 250 23.05 -2.28 3.94
C GLY A 250 22.20 -1.10 3.47
N LEU A 251 21.31 -0.55 4.32
CA LEU A 251 20.62 0.70 4.01
C LEU A 251 21.60 1.87 4.06
N ARG A 252 21.33 2.91 3.30
CA ARG A 252 22.12 4.12 3.24
C ARG A 252 21.24 5.32 3.51
N LYS A 253 21.85 6.37 4.06
CA LYS A 253 21.20 7.68 4.16
C LYS A 253 20.88 8.15 2.76
N VAL A 254 19.63 8.50 2.53
CA VAL A 254 19.23 9.19 1.32
C VAL A 254 19.45 10.68 1.58
N ASP A 255 20.36 11.30 0.84
CA ASP A 255 20.58 12.75 0.92
C ASP A 255 19.30 13.47 0.45
N GLU A 256 18.47 13.83 1.42
CA GLU A 256 17.50 14.89 1.23
C GLU A 256 18.31 16.18 1.35
N LYS A 257 18.46 16.93 0.25
CA LYS A 257 18.95 18.31 0.35
C LYS A 257 17.96 19.10 1.22
N SER A 258 18.13 19.07 2.54
CA SER A 258 17.45 19.90 3.53
C SER A 258 18.01 21.32 3.47
N GLY A 259 17.79 21.96 2.33
CA GLY A 259 18.02 23.39 2.15
C GLY A 259 16.71 24.14 2.26
N ARG A 260 15.91 23.97 3.32
CA ARG A 260 14.61 24.67 3.46
C ARG A 260 14.30 25.09 4.89
N LYS A 261 13.55 26.20 4.98
CA LYS A 261 13.35 27.01 6.19
C LYS A 261 12.71 26.20 7.31
N VAL A 262 13.40 26.20 8.44
CA VAL A 262 12.95 25.66 9.72
C VAL A 262 11.94 26.63 10.33
N GLU A 263 10.72 26.18 10.64
CA GLU A 263 9.79 26.94 11.46
C GLU A 263 9.73 26.36 12.88
N LEU A 264 9.85 27.24 13.87
CA LEU A 264 9.80 26.90 15.29
C LEU A 264 8.34 26.82 15.72
N SER A 265 7.79 25.61 15.89
CA SER A 265 6.48 25.45 16.53
C SER A 265 6.62 25.57 18.05
N ILE A 266 5.88 26.49 18.67
CA ILE A 266 5.97 26.82 20.11
C ILE A 266 5.22 25.80 21.00
N ASN A 267 4.41 24.91 20.41
CA ASN A 267 3.46 24.09 21.16
C ASN A 267 3.80 22.61 21.34
N LYS A 268 4.89 22.08 20.75
CA LYS A 268 5.39 20.73 21.02
C LYS A 268 6.91 20.74 20.89
N ASN A 269 7.62 19.93 21.68
CA ASN A 269 9.09 19.89 21.76
C ASN A 269 9.82 19.43 20.47
N THR A 270 9.21 19.59 19.29
CA THR A 270 9.71 19.18 17.98
C THR A 270 9.79 20.36 17.04
N ILE A 271 10.91 20.44 16.31
CA ILE A 271 11.13 21.41 15.23
C ILE A 271 10.78 20.69 13.92
N PHE A 272 10.19 21.37 12.95
CA PHE A 272 9.79 20.76 11.68
C PHE A 272 10.42 21.45 10.46
N GLU A 273 10.66 20.69 9.39
CA GLU A 273 11.08 21.19 8.08
C GLU A 273 9.96 20.99 7.06
N ASN A 274 9.75 22.00 6.20
CA ASN A 274 8.77 21.94 5.13
C ASN A 274 9.37 22.28 3.76
N SER A 275 9.09 21.43 2.77
CA SER A 275 9.53 21.58 1.38
C SER A 275 8.41 21.98 0.41
N ASP A 276 7.14 21.72 0.74
CA ASP A 276 5.95 21.94 -0.05
C ASP A 276 4.84 22.44 0.88
N ALA A 277 4.15 23.54 0.57
CA ALA A 277 3.21 24.22 1.48
C ALA A 277 2.12 23.32 2.08
N TYR A 278 1.93 22.14 1.52
CA TYR A 278 0.94 21.14 1.94
C TYR A 278 1.54 19.83 2.46
N GLU A 279 2.87 19.62 2.34
CA GLU A 279 3.55 18.46 2.92
C GLU A 279 3.50 18.54 4.45
N PRO A 280 3.05 17.47 5.15
CA PRO A 280 3.10 17.40 6.58
C PRO A 280 4.53 17.55 7.05
N ASP A 281 4.74 18.56 7.88
CA ASP A 281 5.92 18.81 8.68
C ASP A 281 6.69 17.53 9.04
N ARG A 282 7.94 17.46 8.58
CA ARG A 282 8.88 16.39 8.94
C ARG A 282 9.65 16.82 10.18
N GLU A 283 9.77 15.93 11.14
CA GLU A 283 10.51 16.23 12.37
C GLU A 283 11.99 16.47 12.03
N VAL A 284 12.52 17.61 12.47
CA VAL A 284 13.91 18.01 12.24
C VAL A 284 14.86 16.98 12.80
N GLY A 285 15.88 16.67 12.00
CA GLY A 285 16.87 15.65 12.32
C GLY A 285 16.39 14.24 12.04
N SER A 286 15.23 14.04 11.42
CA SER A 286 14.85 12.74 10.87
C SER A 286 15.80 12.33 9.75
N ILE A 287 16.07 11.03 9.61
CA ILE A 287 16.98 10.49 8.61
C ILE A 287 16.26 9.40 7.82
N LEU A 288 16.10 9.61 6.50
CA LEU A 288 15.57 8.59 5.60
C LEU A 288 16.68 7.61 5.21
N MET A 289 16.45 6.33 5.50
CA MET A 289 17.32 5.22 5.12
C MET A 289 16.67 4.41 4.00
N SER A 290 17.41 4.08 2.94
CA SER A 290 16.95 3.22 1.83
C SER A 290 18.12 2.45 1.23
N TYR A 291 17.86 1.35 0.52
CA TYR A 291 18.91 0.64 -0.21
C TYR A 291 19.29 1.31 -1.54
N GLY A 292 18.43 2.19 -2.08
CA GLY A 292 18.62 2.80 -3.39
C GLY A 292 17.79 4.06 -3.60
N ASP A 293 17.30 4.24 -4.83
CA ASP A 293 16.52 5.43 -5.20
C ASP A 293 15.21 5.49 -4.41
N LYS A 294 15.02 6.58 -3.66
CA LYS A 294 13.81 6.82 -2.87
C LYS A 294 12.53 6.80 -3.70
N LYS A 295 12.57 7.05 -5.01
CA LYS A 295 11.40 6.98 -5.91
C LYS A 295 11.05 5.56 -6.35
N ALA A 296 12.02 4.65 -6.27
CA ALA A 296 11.85 3.26 -6.67
C ALA A 296 11.63 2.32 -5.47
N GLU A 297 12.11 2.70 -4.29
CA GLU A 297 12.21 1.80 -3.14
C GLU A 297 11.49 2.35 -1.91
N THR A 298 10.95 1.43 -1.10
CA THR A 298 10.40 1.74 0.21
C THR A 298 11.54 1.93 1.21
N GLY A 299 11.54 3.05 1.92
CA GLY A 299 12.54 3.40 2.93
C GLY A 299 12.09 3.19 4.37
N VAL A 300 12.98 3.58 5.27
CA VAL A 300 12.76 3.67 6.71
C VAL A 300 13.13 5.08 7.16
N LEU A 301 12.15 5.85 7.60
CA LEU A 301 12.38 7.17 8.16
C LEU A 301 12.64 7.03 9.67
N LEU A 302 13.86 7.34 10.09
CA LEU A 302 14.25 7.34 11.50
C LEU A 302 13.94 8.69 12.12
N LEU A 303 13.00 8.70 13.07
CA LEU A 303 12.61 9.90 13.80
C LEU A 303 13.48 10.04 15.07
N PRO A 304 13.84 11.28 15.45
CA PRO A 304 14.61 11.52 16.66
C PRO A 304 13.82 11.14 17.93
N PRO A 305 14.53 10.85 19.04
CA PRO A 305 13.89 10.58 20.32
C PRO A 305 13.08 11.78 20.82
N LEU A 306 11.93 11.50 21.42
CA LEU A 306 11.15 12.51 22.13
C LEU A 306 11.83 12.81 23.48
N LYS A 307 12.08 14.09 23.78
CA LYS A 307 12.65 14.51 25.06
C LYS A 307 11.76 14.03 26.21
N GLY A 308 12.31 13.16 27.07
CA GLY A 308 11.64 12.69 28.29
C GLY A 308 10.63 11.55 28.12
N ALA A 309 10.42 11.03 26.91
CA ALA A 309 9.55 9.87 26.70
C ALA A 309 10.36 8.57 26.64
N LYS A 310 9.89 7.52 27.32
CA LYS A 310 10.38 6.15 27.11
C LYS A 310 9.60 5.51 25.97
N LEU A 311 10.29 4.76 25.12
CA LEU A 311 9.63 3.98 24.08
C LEU A 311 8.97 2.75 24.69
N ILE A 312 7.77 2.47 24.23
CA ILE A 312 7.00 1.26 24.50
C ILE A 312 7.47 0.23 23.47
N THR A 313 8.44 -0.59 23.87
CA THR A 313 8.87 -1.76 23.13
C THR A 313 8.03 -2.93 23.63
N GLY A 314 7.18 -3.53 22.78
CA GLY A 314 6.28 -4.62 23.20
C GLY A 314 7.04 -5.69 24.00
N SER A 315 6.53 -6.07 25.17
CA SER A 315 7.18 -7.08 26.02
C SER A 315 6.93 -8.50 25.50
N ASN A 316 7.97 -9.34 25.60
CA ASN A 316 7.86 -10.77 25.36
C ASN A 316 7.02 -11.43 26.48
N GLY A 317 5.69 -11.51 26.34
CA GLY A 317 4.95 -12.61 26.97
C GLY A 317 3.62 -12.34 27.67
N ALA A 318 3.03 -11.13 27.64
CA ALA A 318 1.64 -10.96 28.09
C ALA A 318 0.68 -10.87 26.88
N ALA A 319 -0.44 -11.60 26.93
CA ALA A 319 -1.45 -11.65 25.85
C ALA A 319 -2.13 -10.29 25.55
N ALA A 320 -1.86 -9.25 26.36
CA ALA A 320 -2.39 -7.90 26.21
C ALA A 320 -1.34 -6.88 25.73
N ASP A 321 -0.09 -7.29 25.51
CA ASP A 321 0.95 -6.36 25.07
C ASP A 321 0.82 -6.05 23.57
N PRO A 322 1.10 -4.80 23.15
CA PRO A 322 1.07 -4.44 21.74
C PRO A 322 2.11 -5.26 20.96
N MET A 323 1.72 -5.77 19.80
CA MET A 323 2.60 -6.56 18.96
C MET A 323 3.74 -5.67 18.42
N PRO A 324 5.02 -6.02 18.65
CA PRO A 324 6.13 -5.24 18.14
C PRO A 324 6.19 -5.32 16.60
N PRO A 325 6.55 -4.23 15.92
CA PRO A 325 6.74 -4.26 14.48
C PRO A 325 7.92 -5.16 14.10
N VAL A 326 7.77 -5.91 13.01
CA VAL A 326 8.84 -6.76 12.46
C VAL A 326 9.13 -6.35 11.02
N MET A 327 10.40 -6.12 10.71
CA MET A 327 10.86 -5.83 9.37
C MET A 327 11.37 -7.10 8.72
N SER A 328 10.86 -7.44 7.54
CA SER A 328 11.30 -8.61 6.79
C SER A 328 12.15 -8.18 5.60
N PHE A 329 13.27 -8.86 5.42
CA PHE A 329 14.21 -8.65 4.33
C PHE A 329 14.46 -9.96 3.59
N VAL A 330 14.74 -9.85 2.29
CA VAL A 330 15.13 -10.99 1.45
C VAL A 330 16.58 -10.82 1.01
N GLY A 331 17.37 -11.88 1.16
CA GLY A 331 18.80 -11.88 0.81
C GLY A 331 19.74 -11.77 2.01
N ALA A 332 20.98 -11.37 1.74
CA ALA A 332 22.04 -11.25 2.74
C ALA A 332 21.78 -10.12 3.76
N PRO A 333 22.35 -10.16 4.99
CA PRO A 333 23.25 -11.18 5.50
C PRO A 333 22.53 -12.49 5.82
N ALA A 334 23.21 -13.62 5.57
CA ALA A 334 22.70 -14.95 5.82
C ALA A 334 22.17 -15.08 7.26
N ILE A 335 20.85 -15.27 7.35
CA ILE A 335 20.06 -15.78 8.49
C ILE A 335 20.64 -15.40 9.86
N VAL A 336 20.32 -14.18 10.31
CA VAL A 336 20.28 -13.85 11.73
C VAL A 336 19.09 -12.94 11.94
N ASP A 337 18.08 -13.43 12.66
CA ASP A 337 17.07 -12.55 13.25
C ASP A 337 17.81 -11.59 14.19
N ARG A 338 17.89 -10.32 13.80
CA ARG A 338 18.63 -9.31 14.56
C ARG A 338 17.64 -8.49 15.36
N PRO A 339 17.78 -8.48 16.71
CA PRO A 339 17.12 -7.47 17.51
C PRO A 339 17.60 -6.11 17.01
N GLY A 340 16.69 -5.35 16.42
CA GLY A 340 16.94 -3.99 16.03
C GLY A 340 16.85 -3.04 17.23
N PRO A 341 17.26 -1.77 17.02
CA PRO A 341 17.03 -0.73 18.00
C PRO A 341 15.55 -0.70 18.39
N ASP A 342 15.30 -0.44 19.67
CA ASP A 342 13.95 -0.19 20.18
C ASP A 342 13.00 -1.39 19.99
N GLY A 343 13.52 -2.62 19.89
CA GLY A 343 12.70 -3.84 19.85
C GLY A 343 12.08 -4.15 18.49
N VAL A 344 12.47 -3.44 17.42
CA VAL A 344 12.07 -3.79 16.05
C VAL A 344 12.88 -5.00 15.60
N LEU A 345 12.24 -6.14 15.36
CA LEU A 345 12.93 -7.33 14.89
C LEU A 345 13.20 -7.23 13.39
N SER A 346 14.43 -7.51 12.95
CA SER A 346 14.76 -7.66 11.52
C SER A 346 14.93 -9.14 11.19
N VAL A 347 14.06 -9.67 10.32
CA VAL A 347 14.03 -11.07 9.88
C VAL A 347 14.54 -11.16 8.45
N PHE A 348 15.41 -12.13 8.18
CA PHE A 348 16.03 -12.33 6.86
C PHE A 348 15.68 -13.69 6.29
N THR A 349 15.11 -13.69 5.07
CA THR A 349 14.76 -14.90 4.33
C THR A 349 15.66 -15.06 3.10
N PRO A 350 16.26 -16.25 2.86
CA PRO A 350 16.97 -16.53 1.61
C PRO A 350 16.07 -16.34 0.39
N ILE A 351 16.64 -15.88 -0.74
CA ILE A 351 15.87 -15.59 -1.95
C ILE A 351 15.13 -16.83 -2.49
N GLU A 352 15.74 -18.01 -2.44
CA GLU A 352 15.13 -19.26 -2.90
C GLU A 352 13.95 -19.67 -2.03
N GLU A 353 14.08 -19.54 -0.71
CA GLU A 353 13.01 -19.83 0.25
C GLU A 353 11.86 -18.83 0.10
N PHE A 354 12.20 -17.54 -0.05
CA PHE A 354 11.23 -16.47 -0.28
C PHE A 354 10.43 -16.72 -1.56
N GLU A 355 11.08 -16.91 -2.70
CA GLU A 355 10.41 -17.14 -3.98
C GLU A 355 9.58 -18.44 -3.96
N ALA A 356 10.08 -19.51 -3.32
CA ALA A 356 9.30 -20.74 -3.15
C ALA A 356 8.07 -20.54 -2.26
N SER A 357 8.14 -19.66 -1.25
CA SER A 357 7.02 -19.36 -0.36
C SER A 357 5.87 -18.66 -1.08
N LEU A 358 6.17 -17.83 -2.09
CA LEU A 358 5.16 -17.11 -2.86
C LEU A 358 4.36 -18.02 -3.79
N VAL A 359 5.00 -19.06 -4.34
CA VAL A 359 4.36 -20.02 -5.26
C VAL A 359 3.36 -20.93 -4.54
N LYS A 360 3.59 -21.24 -3.26
CA LYS A 360 2.70 -22.11 -2.47
C LYS A 360 1.36 -21.45 -2.09
N THR A 361 1.23 -20.14 -2.31
CA THR A 361 0.06 -19.31 -1.97
C THR A 361 -0.75 -18.87 -3.19
N ALA A 362 -0.34 -19.24 -4.41
CA ALA A 362 -1.01 -18.88 -5.67
C ALA A 362 -2.02 -19.93 -6.14
#